data_AF-A0A077M8M8-F1
#
_entry.id   AF-A0A077M8M8-F1
#
_cell.length_a   1.000
_cell.length_b   1.000
_cell.length_c   1.000
_cell.angle_alpha   90.00
_cell.angle_beta   90.00
_cell.angle_gamma   90.00
#
_symmetry.space_group_name_H-M   'P 1'
#
loop_
_entity.id
_entity.type
_entity.pdbx_description
1 polymer ?
#
loop_
_entity_poly.entity_id
_entity_poly.type
_entity_poly.pdbx_seq_one_letter_code
_entity_poly.pdbx_strand_id
1 'polypeptide(L)' 'MPLSVRLTPEEDSRLDRLAARTGRSKTFYVRQAIKLHLAELEEQYWADEAIRDWEASGRTSRPAGELWGELGV' A
#
# COMPACT_ATOMS: atom_id res chain seq x y z
N MET A 1 -4.05 10.88 17.05
CA MET A 1 -3.70 9.76 17.94
C MET A 1 -2.21 9.44 17.81
N PRO A 2 -1.50 9.11 18.91
CA PRO A 2 -0.11 8.67 18.84
C PRO A 2 -0.03 7.19 18.41
N LEU A 3 0.95 6.87 17.57
CA LEU A 3 1.32 5.50 17.18
C LEU A 3 2.78 5.29 17.58
N SER A 4 3.05 4.22 18.33
CA SER A 4 4.41 3.82 18.71
C SER A 4 4.85 2.65 17.82
N VAL A 5 5.97 2.82 17.13
CA VAL A 5 6.57 1.80 16.25
C VAL A 5 7.93 1.41 16.81
N ARG A 6 8.23 0.10 16.88
CA ARG A 6 9.57 -0.38 17.22
C ARG A 6 10.41 -0.40 15.95
N LEU A 7 11.55 0.26 16.00
CA LEU A 7 12.53 0.28 14.92
C LEU A 7 13.70 -0.63 15.29
N THR A 8 14.34 -1.22 14.27
CA THR A 8 15.64 -1.87 14.47
C THR A 8 16.73 -0.81 14.74
N PRO A 9 17.87 -1.18 15.34
CA PRO A 9 18.99 -0.26 15.54
C PRO A 9 19.47 0.40 14.24
N GLU A 10 19.44 -0.34 13.13
CA GLU A 10 19.86 0.14 11.82
C GLU A 10 18.89 1.19 11.25
N GLU A 11 17.58 0.95 11.37
CA GLU A 11 16.54 1.90 10.94
C GLU A 11 16.63 3.21 11.71
N ASP A 12 16.78 3.13 13.04
CA ASP A 12 16.90 4.31 13.89
C ASP A 12 18.16 5.13 13.54
N SER A 13 19.29 4.45 13.34
CA SER A 13 20.55 5.08 12.92
C SER A 13 20.46 5.75 11.53
N ARG A 14 19.70 5.16 10.60
CA ARG A 14 19.45 5.76 9.28
C ARG A 14 18.59 7.02 9.41
N LEU A 15 17.55 6.98 10.25
CA LEU A 15 16.69 8.13 10.52
C LEU A 15 17.43 9.25 11.25
N ASP A 16 18.32 8.93 12.19
CA ASP A 16 19.19 9.91 12.88
C ASP A 16 20.06 10.68 11.88
N ARG A 17 20.77 9.95 11.01
CA ARG A 17 21.63 10.57 10.00
C ARG A 17 20.84 11.44 9.03
N LEU A 18 19.66 10.98 8.62
CA LEU A 18 18.80 11.74 7.73
C LEU A 18 18.26 13.01 8.39
N ALA A 19 17.81 12.90 9.65
CA ALA A 19 17.35 14.02 10.46
C ALA A 19 18.46 15.08 10.65
N ALA A 20 19.65 14.64 11.07
CA ALA A 20 20.79 15.52 11.29
C ALA A 20 21.20 16.28 10.01
N ARG A 21 21.18 15.62 8.85
CA ARG A 21 21.56 16.23 7.56
C ARG A 21 20.56 17.26 7.05
N THR A 22 19.30 17.15 7.43
CA THR A 22 18.19 17.90 6.81
C THR A 22 17.53 18.91 7.76
N GLY A 23 17.87 18.85 9.05
CA GLY A 23 17.24 19.68 10.09
C GLY A 23 15.78 19.32 10.39
N ARG A 24 15.33 18.11 10.00
CA ARG A 24 13.97 17.62 10.27
C ARG A 24 13.99 16.51 11.32
N SER A 25 12.86 16.28 12.00
CA SER A 25 12.76 15.22 13.00
C SER A 25 12.64 13.82 12.37
N LYS A 26 13.02 12.76 13.11
CA LYS A 26 12.77 11.37 12.71
C LYS A 26 11.29 11.12 12.38
N THR A 27 10.39 11.63 13.21
CA THR A 27 8.94 11.51 13.04
C THR A 27 8.45 12.06 11.71
N PHE A 28 9.06 13.13 11.20
CA PHE A 28 8.74 13.66 9.87
C PHE A 28 8.99 12.60 8.79
N TYR A 29 10.15 11.94 8.84
CA TYR A 29 10.53 10.92 7.86
C TYR A 29 9.74 9.63 7.98
N VAL A 30 9.44 9.18 9.21
CA VAL A 30 8.55 8.03 9.42
C VAL A 30 7.18 8.30 8.80
N ARG A 31 6.62 9.51 8.98
CA ARG A 31 5.34 9.88 8.37
C ARG A 31 5.41 9.94 6.85
N GLN A 32 6.51 10.43 6.28
CA GLN A 32 6.70 10.43 4.83
C GLN A 32 6.81 9.02 4.26
N ALA A 33 7.56 8.13 4.92
CA ALA A 33 7.68 6.74 4.53
C ALA A 33 6.32 6.02 4.54
N ILE A 34 5.52 6.21 5.60
CA ILE A 34 4.16 5.68 5.68
C ILE A 34 3.33 6.23 4.52
N LYS A 35 3.32 7.55 4.30
CA LYS A 35 2.51 8.17 3.23
C LYS A 35 2.87 7.63 1.85
N LEU A 36 4.16 7.43 1.58
CA LEU A 36 4.63 6.96 0.29
C LEU A 36 4.18 5.52 0.00
N HIS A 37 4.08 4.68 1.03
CA HIS A 37 3.80 3.25 0.88
C HIS A 37 2.33 2.87 1.14
N LEU A 38 1.56 3.74 1.82
CA LEU A 38 0.19 3.42 2.24
C LEU A 38 -0.73 3.09 1.05
N ALA A 39 -0.63 3.85 -0.04
CA ALA A 39 -1.46 3.62 -1.23
C ALA A 39 -1.19 2.25 -1.88
N GLU A 40 0.08 1.85 -1.95
CA GLU A 40 0.48 0.55 -2.51
C GLU A 40 -0.07 -0.60 -1.64
N LEU A 41 -0.01 -0.45 -0.31
CA LEU A 41 -0.60 -1.43 0.61
C LEU A 41 -2.11 -1.52 0.44
N GLU A 42 -2.80 -0.38 0.38
CA GLU A 42 -4.25 -0.33 0.18
C GLU A 42 -4.67 -1.03 -1.11
N GLU A 43 -3.95 -0.78 -2.22
CA GLU A 43 -4.20 -1.44 -3.51
C GLU A 43 -3.97 -2.94 -3.43
N GLN A 44 -2.87 -3.39 -2.82
CA GLN A 44 -2.58 -4.82 -2.67
C GLN A 44 -3.69 -5.53 -1.88
N TYR A 45 -4.08 -4.98 -0.73
CA TYR A 45 -5.13 -5.59 0.09
C TYR A 45 -6.48 -5.58 -0.62
N TRP A 46 -6.78 -4.51 -1.37
CA TRP A 46 -8.02 -4.45 -2.15
C TRP A 46 -8.05 -5.47 -3.29
N ALA A 47 -6.94 -5.66 -4.00
CA ALA A 47 -6.82 -6.69 -5.03
C ALA A 47 -7.01 -8.10 -4.45
N ASP A 48 -6.37 -8.39 -3.32
CA ASP A 48 -6.50 -9.67 -2.62
C ASP A 48 -7.93 -9.92 -2.11
N GLU A 49 -8.62 -8.87 -1.66
CA GLU A 49 -10.04 -8.95 -1.28
C GLU A 49 -10.93 -9.19 -2.50
N ALA A 50 -10.74 -8.44 -3.59
CA ALA A 50 -11.52 -8.58 -4.82
C ALA A 50 -11.41 -9.98 -5.43
N ILE A 51 -10.22 -10.58 -5.41
CA ILE A 51 -10.01 -11.97 -5.87
C ILE A 51 -10.77 -12.94 -4.97
N ARG A 52 -10.62 -12.83 -3.64
CA ARG A 52 -11.32 -13.71 -2.69
C ARG A 52 -12.84 -13.64 -2.84
N ASP A 53 -13.39 -12.43 -3.00
CA ASP A 53 -14.82 -12.23 -3.21
C ASP A 53 -15.29 -12.83 -4.55
N TRP A 54 -14.48 -12.70 -5.60
CA TRP A 54 -14.77 -13.33 -6.89
C TRP A 54 -14.78 -14.86 -6.76
N GLU A 55 -13.77 -15.45 -6.13
CA GLU A 55 -13.67 -16.90 -5.92
C GLU A 55 -14.85 -17.43 -5.08
N ALA A 56 -15.19 -16.73 -4.00
CA ALA A 56 -16.32 -17.07 -3.13
C ALA A 56 -17.67 -16.96 -3.84
N SER A 57 -17.78 -16.11 -4.87
CA SER A 57 -19.04 -15.94 -5.61
C SER A 57 -19.38 -17.11 -6.54
N GLY A 58 -18.43 -18.02 -6.81
CA GLY A 58 -18.62 -19.17 -7.70
C GLY A 58 -18.89 -18.79 -9.18
N ARG A 59 -18.72 -17.52 -9.54
CA ARG A 59 -18.91 -17.03 -10.92
C ARG A 59 -17.75 -17.49 -11.79
N THR A 60 -18.03 -17.90 -13.02
CA THR A 60 -16.98 -18.20 -14.01
C THR A 60 -16.54 -16.91 -14.69
N SER A 61 -15.25 -16.82 -15.04
CA SER A 61 -14.79 -15.74 -15.90
C SER A 61 -15.37 -15.93 -17.30
N ARG A 62 -15.51 -14.83 -18.04
CA ARG A 62 -15.94 -14.86 -19.44
C ARG A 62 -14.94 -14.11 -20.32
N PRO A 63 -14.82 -14.47 -21.61
CA PRO A 63 -13.90 -13.80 -22.52
C PRO A 63 -14.22 -12.30 -22.64
N ALA A 64 -13.18 -11.46 -22.66
CA ALA A 64 -13.35 -10.01 -22.75
C ALA A 64 -14.12 -9.57 -24.01
N GLY A 65 -13.98 -10.28 -25.13
CA GLY A 65 -14.70 -9.97 -26.37
C GLY A 65 -16.22 -10.11 -26.27
N GLU A 66 -16.72 -11.01 -25.42
CA GLU A 66 -18.16 -11.12 -25.14
C GLU A 66 -18.67 -9.87 -24.42
N LEU A 67 -17.94 -9.42 -23.39
CA LEU A 67 -18.25 -8.19 -22.67
C LEU A 67 -18.16 -6.95 -23.57
N TRP A 68 -17.15 -6.85 -24.43
CA TRP A 68 -16.99 -5.71 -25.33
C TRP A 68 -18.11 -5.64 -26.37
N GLY A 69 -18.53 -6.79 -26.90
CA GLY A 69 -19.70 -6.89 -27.78
C GLY A 69 -20.99 -6.40 -27.11
N GLU A 70 -21.19 -6.70 -25.82
CA GLU A 70 -22.33 -6.20 -25.04
C GLU A 70 -22.25 -4.68 -24.78
N LEU A 71 -21.05 -4.17 -24.51
CA LEU A 71 -20.81 -2.76 -24.19
C LEU A 71 -20.72 -1.85 -25.43
N GLY A 72 -20.60 -2.43 -26.63
CA GLY A 72 -20.50 -1.70 -27.89
C GLY A 72 -19.19 -0.92 -28.07
N VAL A 73 -18.11 -1.40 -27.47
CA VAL A 73 -16.74 -0.82 -27.54
C VAL A 73 -15.77 -1.74 -28.27
#